data_AF-A0A0F2PHI4-F1
#
_entry.id   AF-A0A0F2PHI4-F1
#
_cell.length_a   1.000
_cell.length_b   1.000
_cell.length_c   1.000
_cell.angle_alpha   90.00
_cell.angle_beta   90.00
_cell.angle_gamma   90.00
#
_symmetry.space_group_name_H-M   'P 1'
#
loop_
_entity.id
_entity.type
_entity.pdbx_description
1 polymer ?
#
loop_
_entity_poly.entity_id
_entity_poly.type
_entity_poly.pdbx_seq_one_letter_code
_entity_poly.pdbx_strand_id
1 'polypeptide(L)'
;MEETSTVAASEDASTEAAANKSEQSLSFKEFLEGTHPSVFKPVHDLWEKKVRVHTEDERELTFSDIRLHCRICEGERTFRATRGSDEYRWSTRKVNLHPIYLCGDCQNETKYYALQVAFGDDGGSQVYKFGEIPAFGIPVSNRLLRLFGNEDASLFLKGRQCENLGYGVAAFAYYRRVVENHKNDLFNEIIKVCRTVGASAELINELEAAKREISFSKSIEKIKAGLPEGLLIDGHNPLNALHNALSVGLHNEADEDCLSDAQAVRLVLGELVDRIALLKQENRELTNAVQRLLAKKK
;
A
#
# COMPACT_ATOMS: atom_id res chain seq x y z
N MET A 1 -27.33 -2.33 -68.40
CA MET A 1 -28.32 -2.48 -67.31
C MET A 1 -27.70 -3.44 -66.32
N GLU A 2 -26.85 -2.91 -65.44
CA GLU A 2 -26.22 -3.67 -64.37
C GLU A 2 -27.07 -3.54 -63.11
N GLU A 3 -27.38 -4.68 -62.51
CA GLU A 3 -27.98 -4.80 -61.19
C GLU A 3 -26.98 -4.36 -60.12
N THR A 4 -27.43 -3.64 -59.09
CA THR A 4 -27.10 -4.03 -57.70
C THR A 4 -27.97 -3.29 -56.70
N SER A 5 -28.65 -4.12 -55.92
CA SER A 5 -29.44 -3.85 -54.73
C SER A 5 -28.62 -3.12 -53.66
N THR A 6 -29.14 -2.00 -53.17
CA THR A 6 -28.65 -1.30 -51.97
C THR A 6 -29.68 -1.53 -50.86
N VAL A 7 -29.34 -2.41 -49.92
CA VAL A 7 -30.10 -2.62 -48.69
C VAL A 7 -29.43 -1.83 -47.58
N ALA A 8 -30.24 -1.03 -46.89
CA ALA A 8 -29.91 -0.21 -45.75
C ALA A 8 -29.42 -1.03 -44.55
N ALA A 9 -28.43 -0.51 -43.84
CA ALA A 9 -28.15 -0.83 -42.45
C ALA A 9 -28.19 0.49 -41.66
N SER A 10 -29.14 0.52 -40.72
CA SER A 10 -29.50 1.59 -39.81
C SER A 10 -28.55 1.68 -38.61
N GLU A 11 -28.40 2.92 -38.12
CA GLU A 11 -28.52 3.34 -36.71
C GLU A 11 -27.78 2.52 -35.64
N ASP A 12 -26.69 3.09 -35.10
CA ASP A 12 -26.66 3.61 -33.72
C ASP A 12 -25.21 3.92 -33.31
N ALA A 13 -24.76 5.14 -33.64
CA ALA A 13 -23.53 5.73 -33.11
C ALA A 13 -23.89 6.74 -32.02
N SER A 14 -24.45 6.25 -30.92
CA SER A 14 -24.75 7.06 -29.75
C SER A 14 -24.54 6.23 -28.49
N THR A 15 -23.30 6.12 -28.03
CA THR A 15 -22.93 5.87 -26.61
C THR A 15 -21.41 5.86 -26.42
N GLU A 16 -20.73 6.99 -26.66
CA GLU A 16 -19.37 7.23 -26.14
C GLU A 16 -19.29 8.54 -25.33
N ALA A 17 -20.41 8.92 -24.73
CA ALA A 17 -20.52 10.09 -23.85
C ALA A 17 -21.00 9.66 -22.46
N ALA A 18 -20.15 8.96 -21.70
CA ALA A 18 -20.30 8.85 -20.25
C ALA A 18 -19.02 8.30 -19.59
N ALA A 19 -18.14 9.19 -19.12
CA ALA A 19 -17.52 9.12 -17.78
C ALA A 19 -16.41 10.18 -17.63
N ASN A 20 -16.70 11.45 -17.91
CA ASN A 20 -15.83 12.53 -17.44
C ASN A 20 -16.22 12.86 -15.99
N LYS A 21 -15.76 12.05 -15.02
CA LYS A 21 -15.75 12.45 -13.62
C LYS A 21 -14.81 13.66 -13.53
N SER A 22 -15.33 14.80 -13.11
CA SER A 22 -14.53 16.01 -12.86
C SER A 22 -13.32 15.67 -12.00
N GLU A 23 -12.12 15.65 -12.57
CA GLU A 23 -10.89 15.52 -11.80
C GLU A 23 -10.74 16.78 -10.94
N GLN A 24 -11.03 16.66 -9.64
CA GLN A 24 -10.75 17.72 -8.69
C GLN A 24 -9.24 17.97 -8.68
N SER A 25 -8.85 19.24 -8.85
CA SER A 25 -7.44 19.64 -8.79
C SER A 25 -6.92 19.53 -7.36
N LEU A 26 -5.76 18.89 -7.20
CA LEU A 26 -5.09 18.72 -5.91
C LEU A 26 -4.17 19.90 -5.61
N SER A 27 -3.90 20.16 -4.34
CA SER A 27 -2.72 20.99 -4.00
C SER A 27 -1.43 20.21 -4.32
N PHE A 28 -0.32 20.92 -4.51
CA PHE A 28 0.96 20.32 -4.80
C PHE A 28 1.44 19.47 -3.63
N LYS A 29 1.14 19.91 -2.41
CA LYS A 29 1.34 19.14 -1.19
C LYS A 29 0.58 17.81 -1.22
N GLU A 30 -0.73 17.84 -1.43
CA GLU A 30 -1.55 16.61 -1.51
C GLU A 30 -1.08 15.68 -2.62
N PHE A 31 -0.67 16.24 -3.76
CA PHE A 31 -0.09 15.47 -4.84
C PHE A 31 1.21 14.73 -4.42
N LEU A 32 2.12 15.41 -3.71
CA LEU A 32 3.37 14.81 -3.25
C LEU A 32 3.15 13.73 -2.18
N GLU A 33 2.20 13.95 -1.26
CA GLU A 33 1.89 13.07 -0.14
C GLU A 33 1.07 11.84 -0.55
N GLY A 34 0.08 12.03 -1.42
CA GLY A 34 -0.98 11.04 -1.67
C GLY A 34 -1.02 10.41 -3.06
N THR A 35 -0.28 10.95 -4.05
CA THR A 35 -0.32 10.42 -5.42
C THR A 35 0.87 9.49 -5.66
N HIS A 36 0.64 8.30 -6.23
CA HIS A 36 1.72 7.40 -6.59
C HIS A 36 2.43 7.80 -7.91
N PRO A 37 3.60 7.21 -8.22
CA PRO A 37 4.24 7.44 -9.51
C PRO A 37 3.44 6.87 -10.68
N SER A 38 3.73 7.35 -11.89
CA SER A 38 3.11 7.00 -13.17
C SER A 38 1.70 7.55 -13.39
N VAL A 39 1.34 8.66 -12.74
CA VAL A 39 0.03 9.32 -12.89
C VAL A 39 0.17 10.80 -13.18
N PHE A 40 -0.67 11.31 -14.10
CA PHE A 40 -0.89 12.74 -14.32
C PHE A 40 -2.00 13.23 -13.41
N LYS A 41 -1.79 14.36 -12.71
CA LYS A 41 -2.86 15.05 -11.98
C LYS A 41 -2.83 16.56 -12.19
N PRO A 42 -4.01 17.21 -12.26
CA PRO A 42 -4.11 18.66 -12.20
C PRO A 42 -3.76 19.17 -10.80
N VAL A 43 -2.82 20.12 -10.73
CA VAL A 43 -2.37 20.79 -9.50
C VAL A 43 -2.57 22.30 -9.62
N HIS A 44 -3.14 22.97 -8.60
CA HIS A 44 -3.58 24.37 -8.72
C HIS A 44 -2.70 25.41 -8.03
N ASP A 45 -1.77 25.02 -7.16
CA ASP A 45 -0.98 25.92 -6.30
C ASP A 45 0.54 25.69 -6.42
N LEU A 46 1.00 25.08 -7.52
CA LEU A 46 2.42 24.76 -7.71
C LEU A 46 3.29 26.02 -7.90
N TRP A 47 2.74 27.08 -8.49
CA TRP A 47 3.50 28.27 -8.84
C TRP A 47 2.67 29.55 -8.72
N GLU A 48 3.35 30.66 -8.48
CA GLU A 48 2.78 32.00 -8.49
C GLU A 48 3.46 32.88 -9.54
N LYS A 49 2.72 33.85 -10.07
CA LYS A 49 3.25 34.80 -11.05
C LYS A 49 4.10 35.86 -10.34
N LYS A 50 5.39 35.91 -10.66
CA LYS A 50 6.32 36.95 -10.22
C LYS A 50 6.49 38.00 -11.31
N VAL A 51 5.87 39.17 -11.09
CA VAL A 51 5.92 40.28 -12.05
C VAL A 51 7.27 40.97 -11.99
N ARG A 52 7.92 41.15 -13.16
CA ARG A 52 9.21 41.85 -13.27
C ARG A 52 9.03 43.13 -14.08
N VAL A 53 9.64 44.23 -13.62
CA VAL A 53 9.44 45.58 -14.23
C VAL A 53 10.18 45.76 -15.56
N HIS A 54 11.29 45.03 -15.77
CA HIS A 54 12.19 45.22 -16.92
C HIS A 54 12.57 43.92 -17.64
N THR A 55 12.01 42.78 -17.23
CA THR A 55 12.26 41.46 -17.82
C THR A 55 10.93 40.75 -18.02
N GLU A 56 10.95 39.60 -18.70
CA GLU A 56 9.80 38.71 -18.76
C GLU A 56 9.31 38.35 -17.36
N ASP A 57 8.00 38.20 -17.20
CA ASP A 57 7.40 37.65 -15.98
C ASP A 57 7.96 36.24 -15.72
N GLU A 58 7.99 35.85 -14.45
CA GLU A 58 8.48 34.54 -14.03
C GLU A 58 7.38 33.78 -13.28
N ARG A 59 7.52 32.46 -13.27
CA ARG A 59 6.77 31.55 -12.40
C ARG A 59 7.69 31.19 -11.24
N GLU A 60 7.28 31.53 -10.03
CA GLU A 60 7.97 31.15 -8.80
C GLU A 60 7.28 29.93 -8.20
N LEU A 61 8.00 28.83 -8.08
CA LEU A 61 7.50 27.59 -7.49
C LEU A 61 7.97 27.56 -6.04
N THR A 62 7.06 27.37 -5.10
CA THR A 62 7.39 27.24 -3.68
C THR A 62 7.18 25.81 -3.19
N PHE A 63 8.17 25.29 -2.47
CA PHE A 63 8.12 23.92 -1.94
C PHE A 63 7.69 23.96 -0.47
N SER A 64 6.40 23.72 -0.23
CA SER A 64 5.83 23.63 1.12
C SER A 64 6.26 22.36 1.84
N ASP A 65 6.33 22.43 3.17
CA ASP A 65 6.54 21.26 4.01
C ASP A 65 5.44 20.20 3.81
N ILE A 66 5.85 18.93 3.78
CA ILE A 66 4.97 17.78 3.57
C ILE A 66 4.97 16.85 4.80
N ARG A 67 3.94 16.00 4.91
CA ARG A 67 3.71 15.03 5.98
C ARG A 67 3.88 13.63 5.41
N LEU A 68 4.89 12.92 5.89
CA LEU A 68 5.21 11.56 5.44
C LEU A 68 5.59 10.68 6.63
N HIS A 69 5.45 9.36 6.48
CA HIS A 69 6.00 8.42 7.43
C HIS A 69 7.53 8.34 7.30
N CYS A 70 8.25 8.62 8.39
CA CYS A 70 9.69 8.45 8.49
C CYS A 70 10.01 7.04 9.01
N ARG A 71 10.74 6.27 8.21
CA ARG A 71 11.26 4.92 8.50
C ARG A 71 12.23 4.88 9.68
N ILE A 72 12.95 5.97 9.92
CA ILE A 72 13.93 6.07 11.02
C ILE A 72 13.22 6.44 12.34
N CYS A 73 12.26 7.38 12.27
CA CYS A 73 11.49 7.81 13.45
C CYS A 73 10.28 6.90 13.75
N GLU A 74 9.98 5.96 12.85
CA GLU A 74 8.84 5.04 12.90
C GLU A 74 7.50 5.75 13.12
N GLY A 75 7.24 6.82 12.35
CA GLY A 75 5.98 7.56 12.46
C GLY A 75 5.85 8.70 11.48
N GLU A 76 4.67 9.32 11.45
CA GLU A 76 4.45 10.52 10.65
C GLU A 76 5.29 11.68 11.16
N ARG A 77 6.00 12.33 10.23
CA ARG A 77 6.87 13.48 10.48
C ARG A 77 6.66 14.53 9.42
N THR A 78 7.05 15.75 9.77
CA THR A 78 7.13 16.84 8.80
C THR A 78 8.46 16.72 8.06
N PHE A 79 8.39 16.67 6.75
CA PHE A 79 9.50 16.63 5.82
C PHE A 79 9.64 18.01 5.19
N ARG A 80 10.80 18.64 5.38
CA ARG A 80 11.07 20.02 4.96
C ARG A 80 11.78 20.03 3.63
N ALA A 81 11.37 20.91 2.73
CA ALA A 81 12.05 21.08 1.46
C ALA A 81 13.49 21.59 1.71
N THR A 82 14.46 20.93 1.08
CA THR A 82 15.88 21.34 1.16
C THR A 82 16.18 22.58 0.31
N ARG A 83 15.29 22.90 -0.63
CA ARG A 83 15.28 24.13 -1.44
C ARG A 83 13.92 24.79 -1.29
N GLY A 84 13.90 26.11 -1.09
CA GLY A 84 12.66 26.85 -0.82
C GLY A 84 11.85 27.18 -2.07
N SER A 85 12.50 27.51 -3.17
CA SER A 85 11.83 27.83 -4.44
C SER A 85 12.71 27.61 -5.66
N ASP A 86 12.05 27.47 -6.81
CA ASP A 86 12.66 27.50 -8.15
C ASP A 86 11.92 28.55 -9.00
N GLU A 87 12.64 29.24 -9.91
CA GLU A 87 12.08 30.26 -10.80
C GLU A 87 12.21 29.84 -12.27
N TYR A 88 11.14 30.02 -13.05
CA TYR A 88 11.13 29.73 -14.49
C TYR A 88 10.51 30.88 -15.29
N ARG A 89 11.06 31.15 -16.47
CA ARG A 89 10.50 32.14 -17.41
C ARG A 89 9.05 31.83 -17.79
N TRP A 90 8.23 32.85 -18.03
CA TRP A 90 6.86 32.69 -18.48
C TRP A 90 6.72 31.91 -19.79
N SER A 91 7.69 32.02 -20.71
CA SER A 91 7.73 31.24 -21.94
C SER A 91 7.90 29.73 -21.72
N THR A 92 8.44 29.30 -20.58
CA THR A 92 8.68 27.89 -20.27
C THR A 92 7.35 27.18 -20.08
N ARG A 93 7.06 26.18 -20.93
CA ARG A 93 5.81 25.41 -20.86
C ARG A 93 5.92 24.09 -20.11
N LYS A 94 7.12 23.50 -20.10
CA LYS A 94 7.39 22.20 -19.45
C LYS A 94 8.75 22.19 -18.78
N VAL A 95 8.83 21.57 -17.61
CA VAL A 95 10.06 21.39 -16.83
C VAL A 95 10.09 20.04 -16.15
N ASN A 96 11.29 19.56 -15.81
CA ASN A 96 11.47 18.44 -14.90
C ASN A 96 11.93 18.98 -13.54
N LEU A 97 11.21 18.65 -12.47
CA LEU A 97 11.51 19.04 -11.10
C LEU A 97 12.01 17.84 -10.30
N HIS A 98 12.96 18.08 -9.40
CA HIS A 98 13.50 17.06 -8.52
C HIS A 98 13.52 17.55 -7.06
N PRO A 99 12.35 17.85 -6.45
CA PRO A 99 12.33 18.37 -5.10
C PRO A 99 12.80 17.30 -4.11
N ILE A 100 13.61 17.75 -3.15
CA ILE A 100 14.24 16.91 -2.14
C ILE A 100 13.78 17.41 -0.77
N TYR A 101 13.25 16.50 0.03
CA TYR A 101 12.72 16.76 1.35
C TYR A 101 13.47 15.98 2.41
N LEU A 102 13.75 16.60 3.56
CA LEU A 102 14.45 16.00 4.68
C LEU A 102 13.53 15.90 5.90
N CYS A 103 13.53 14.76 6.59
CA CYS A 103 12.79 14.61 7.83
C CYS A 103 13.20 15.70 8.84
N GLY A 104 12.24 16.49 9.32
CA GLY A 104 12.49 17.60 10.23
C GLY A 104 12.96 17.18 11.62
N ASP A 105 12.66 15.93 12.03
CA ASP A 105 12.98 15.41 13.35
C ASP A 105 14.36 14.75 13.38
N CYS A 106 14.56 13.66 12.62
CA CYS A 106 15.83 12.92 12.66
C CYS A 106 16.90 13.47 11.71
N GLN A 107 16.51 14.27 10.71
CA GLN A 107 17.42 14.81 9.68
C GLN A 107 18.26 13.76 8.92
N ASN A 108 17.87 12.49 8.99
CA ASN A 108 18.61 11.37 8.40
C ASN A 108 17.88 10.72 7.22
N GLU A 109 16.55 10.85 7.16
CA GLU A 109 15.76 10.33 6.05
C GLU A 109 15.42 11.42 5.05
N THR A 110 15.75 11.15 3.79
CA THR A 110 15.53 12.06 2.67
C THR A 110 14.54 11.44 1.69
N LYS A 111 13.55 12.22 1.26
CA LYS A 111 12.60 11.90 0.21
C LYS A 111 12.94 12.69 -1.05
N TYR A 112 13.17 11.99 -2.14
CA TYR A 112 13.45 12.50 -3.46
C TYR A 112 12.22 12.26 -4.35
N TYR A 113 11.84 13.27 -5.12
CA TYR A 113 10.83 13.13 -6.17
C TYR A 113 11.46 13.41 -7.53
N ALA A 114 10.84 12.86 -8.58
CA ALA A 114 11.15 13.18 -9.97
C ALA A 114 9.83 13.42 -10.72
N LEU A 115 9.62 14.67 -11.14
CA LEU A 115 8.35 15.18 -11.64
C LEU A 115 8.54 15.82 -13.00
N GLN A 116 7.56 15.66 -13.88
CA GLN A 116 7.40 16.49 -15.07
C GLN A 116 6.20 17.41 -14.84
N VAL A 117 6.41 18.70 -15.07
CA VAL A 117 5.38 19.73 -14.91
C VAL A 117 5.11 20.35 -16.26
N ALA A 118 3.84 20.42 -16.65
CA ALA A 118 3.37 21.24 -17.74
C ALA A 118 2.55 22.41 -17.17
N PHE A 119 3.06 23.63 -17.34
CA PHE A 119 2.44 24.83 -16.80
C PHE A 119 1.18 25.20 -17.59
N GLY A 120 0.08 25.45 -16.87
CA GLY A 120 -1.09 26.14 -17.39
C GLY A 120 -0.89 27.66 -17.44
N ASP A 121 -1.88 28.37 -17.99
CA ASP A 121 -1.88 29.83 -18.07
C ASP A 121 -2.56 30.51 -16.87
N ASP A 122 -3.24 29.73 -16.01
CA ASP A 122 -4.17 30.17 -14.96
C ASP A 122 -3.73 29.80 -13.53
N GLY A 123 -2.43 29.58 -13.31
CA GLY A 123 -1.89 29.09 -12.03
C GLY A 123 -1.92 27.56 -11.91
N GLY A 124 -2.76 26.89 -12.70
CA GLY A 124 -2.81 25.44 -12.79
C GLY A 124 -1.56 24.84 -13.44
N SER A 125 -1.31 23.57 -13.15
CA SER A 125 -0.27 22.76 -13.77
C SER A 125 -0.74 21.31 -13.93
N GLN A 126 -0.37 20.66 -15.02
CA GLN A 126 -0.45 19.21 -15.12
C GLN A 126 0.86 18.62 -14.64
N VAL A 127 0.80 17.82 -13.57
CA VAL A 127 1.99 17.26 -12.93
C VAL A 127 1.99 15.75 -13.09
N TYR A 128 3.09 15.22 -13.60
CA TYR A 128 3.35 13.80 -13.72
C TYR A 128 4.48 13.40 -12.78
N LYS A 129 4.20 12.48 -11.86
CA LYS A 129 5.22 11.92 -10.97
C LYS A 129 5.78 10.67 -11.63
N PHE A 130 7.02 10.68 -12.10
CA PHE A 130 7.62 9.49 -12.73
C PHE A 130 8.60 8.75 -11.84
N GLY A 131 8.89 9.28 -10.65
CA GLY A 131 9.68 8.55 -9.66
C GLY A 131 9.68 9.20 -8.28
N GLU A 132 9.94 8.38 -7.28
CA GLU A 132 10.25 8.83 -5.92
C GLU A 132 11.11 7.81 -5.18
N ILE A 133 12.00 8.30 -4.31
CA ILE A 133 12.89 7.49 -3.47
C ILE A 133 12.90 8.09 -2.06
N PRO A 134 12.64 7.33 -0.99
CA PRO A 134 12.16 5.96 -0.98
C PRO A 134 10.81 5.78 -1.68
N ALA A 135 10.45 4.54 -2.05
CA ALA A 135 9.20 4.25 -2.74
C ALA A 135 7.96 4.79 -2.01
N PHE A 136 6.91 5.08 -2.79
CA PHE A 136 5.61 5.54 -2.31
C PHE A 136 5.01 4.65 -1.21
N GLY A 137 4.15 5.23 -0.39
CA GLY A 137 3.36 4.51 0.59
C GLY A 137 4.10 4.16 1.88
N ILE A 138 3.33 3.66 2.85
CA ILE A 138 3.84 3.26 4.16
C ILE A 138 4.79 2.06 4.01
N PRO A 139 5.96 2.08 4.68
CA PRO A 139 6.87 0.94 4.70
C PRO A 139 6.20 -0.33 5.22
N VAL A 140 6.56 -1.47 4.65
CA VAL A 140 6.11 -2.77 5.18
C VAL A 140 6.83 -3.05 6.50
N SER A 141 6.10 -3.56 7.50
CA SER A 141 6.70 -3.85 8.80
C SER A 141 7.81 -4.89 8.66
N ASN A 142 8.96 -4.65 9.29
CA ASN A 142 10.09 -5.58 9.29
C ASN A 142 9.70 -6.95 9.88
N ARG A 143 8.71 -6.97 10.78
CA ARG A 143 8.18 -8.19 11.37
C ARG A 143 7.48 -9.06 10.33
N LEU A 144 6.66 -8.45 9.47
CA LEU A 144 6.01 -9.14 8.36
C LEU A 144 7.03 -9.68 7.37
N LEU A 145 8.03 -8.87 6.98
CA LEU A 145 9.08 -9.31 6.06
C LEU A 145 9.91 -10.47 6.63
N ARG A 146 10.17 -10.48 7.94
CA ARG A 146 10.91 -11.58 8.60
C ARG A 146 10.14 -12.91 8.58
N LEU A 147 8.81 -12.89 8.57
CA LEU A 147 8.01 -14.12 8.46
C LEU A 147 8.27 -14.83 7.12
N PHE A 148 8.43 -14.07 6.04
CA PHE A 148 8.59 -14.61 4.68
C PHE A 148 10.03 -14.99 4.32
N GLY A 149 11.02 -14.54 5.12
CA GLY A 149 12.42 -14.73 4.76
C GLY A 149 12.82 -13.96 3.50
N ASN A 150 14.08 -14.10 3.07
CA ASN A 150 14.68 -13.15 2.12
C ASN A 150 14.07 -13.19 0.70
N GLU A 151 13.76 -14.36 0.16
CA GLU A 151 13.28 -14.51 -1.22
C GLU A 151 11.85 -14.01 -1.38
N ASP A 152 10.92 -14.53 -0.58
CA ASP A 152 9.50 -14.16 -0.64
C ASP A 152 9.21 -12.78 -0.03
N ALA A 153 10.06 -12.24 0.86
CA ALA A 153 9.98 -10.83 1.24
C ALA A 153 10.17 -9.91 0.02
N SER A 154 11.05 -10.27 -0.92
CA SER A 154 11.22 -9.51 -2.16
C SER A 154 9.98 -9.57 -3.05
N LEU A 155 9.29 -10.72 -3.09
CA LEU A 155 8.02 -10.87 -3.80
C LEU A 155 6.90 -10.05 -3.15
N PHE A 156 6.84 -10.03 -1.83
CA PHE A 156 5.90 -9.21 -1.09
C PHE A 156 6.12 -7.71 -1.38
N LEU A 157 7.37 -7.27 -1.41
CA LEU A 157 7.71 -5.88 -1.75
C LEU A 157 7.37 -5.54 -3.20
N LYS A 158 7.48 -6.48 -4.15
CA LYS A 158 6.97 -6.30 -5.52
C LYS A 158 5.45 -6.16 -5.55
N GLY A 159 4.73 -6.99 -4.79
CA GLY A 159 3.28 -6.86 -4.61
C GLY A 159 2.91 -5.47 -4.08
N ARG A 160 3.65 -4.98 -3.07
CA ARG A 160 3.48 -3.64 -2.52
C ARG A 160 3.77 -2.53 -3.53
N GLN A 161 4.79 -2.71 -4.36
CA GLN A 161 5.09 -1.77 -5.44
C GLN A 161 3.97 -1.72 -6.47
N CYS A 162 3.45 -2.87 -6.90
CA CYS A 162 2.30 -2.95 -7.80
C CYS A 162 1.05 -2.30 -7.20
N GLU A 163 0.75 -2.58 -5.93
CA GLU A 163 -0.37 -1.98 -5.20
C GLU A 163 -0.23 -0.45 -5.16
N ASN A 164 0.97 0.04 -4.85
CA ASN A 164 1.25 1.46 -4.85
C ASN A 164 1.09 2.09 -6.23
N LEU A 165 1.44 1.38 -7.31
CA LEU A 165 1.32 1.88 -8.70
C LEU A 165 -0.08 1.71 -9.29
N GLY A 166 -1.03 1.14 -8.54
CA GLY A 166 -2.38 0.87 -9.01
C GLY A 166 -2.48 -0.33 -9.95
N TYR A 167 -1.53 -1.27 -9.93
CA TYR A 167 -1.59 -2.51 -10.72
C TYR A 167 -2.18 -3.63 -9.86
N GLY A 168 -3.51 -3.70 -9.79
CA GLY A 168 -4.25 -4.58 -8.88
C GLY A 168 -4.03 -6.06 -9.13
N VAL A 169 -4.19 -6.52 -10.37
CA VAL A 169 -4.01 -7.94 -10.75
C VAL A 169 -2.60 -8.41 -10.39
N ALA A 170 -1.58 -7.58 -10.66
CA ALA A 170 -0.19 -7.90 -10.34
C ALA A 170 0.06 -7.91 -8.82
N ALA A 171 -0.45 -6.92 -8.09
CA ALA A 171 -0.33 -6.85 -6.64
C ALA A 171 -0.93 -8.08 -5.97
N PHE A 172 -2.15 -8.43 -6.36
CA PHE A 172 -2.86 -9.59 -5.85
C PHE A 172 -2.11 -10.90 -6.17
N ALA A 173 -1.63 -11.08 -7.40
CA ALA A 173 -0.88 -12.27 -7.78
C ALA A 173 0.39 -12.47 -6.92
N TYR A 174 1.13 -11.39 -6.64
CA TYR A 174 2.29 -11.46 -5.75
C TYR A 174 1.89 -11.83 -4.31
N TYR A 175 0.85 -11.20 -3.75
CA TYR A 175 0.39 -11.51 -2.39
C TYR A 175 -0.14 -12.93 -2.25
N ARG A 176 -0.92 -13.40 -3.23
CA ARG A 176 -1.35 -14.79 -3.32
C ARG A 176 -0.17 -15.75 -3.25
N ARG A 177 0.85 -15.51 -4.07
CA ARG A 177 2.04 -16.35 -4.14
C ARG A 177 2.77 -16.42 -2.79
N VAL A 178 2.96 -15.28 -2.13
CA VAL A 178 3.62 -15.21 -0.81
C VAL A 178 2.81 -15.97 0.24
N VAL A 179 1.50 -15.76 0.32
CA VAL A 179 0.65 -16.44 1.32
C VAL A 179 0.61 -17.95 1.08
N GLU A 180 0.52 -18.40 -0.18
CA GLU A 180 0.54 -19.81 -0.53
C GLU A 180 1.89 -20.47 -0.17
N ASN A 181 3.02 -19.82 -0.49
CA ASN A 181 4.37 -20.31 -0.16
C ASN A 181 4.59 -20.40 1.36
N HIS A 182 4.05 -19.44 2.13
CA HIS A 182 4.24 -19.34 3.58
C HIS A 182 3.08 -19.86 4.42
N LYS A 183 2.15 -20.61 3.83
CA LYS A 183 1.06 -21.28 4.57
C LYS A 183 1.57 -21.97 5.84
N ASN A 184 2.61 -22.77 5.68
CA ASN A 184 3.13 -23.60 6.77
C ASN A 184 3.84 -22.75 7.84
N ASP A 185 4.47 -21.65 7.45
CA ASP A 185 5.10 -20.72 8.38
C ASP A 185 4.08 -19.95 9.22
N LEU A 186 2.97 -19.52 8.60
CA LEU A 186 1.82 -18.96 9.31
C LEU A 186 1.27 -19.95 10.34
N PHE A 187 1.03 -21.20 9.95
CA PHE A 187 0.58 -22.24 10.88
C PHE A 187 1.57 -22.48 12.01
N ASN A 188 2.87 -22.54 11.71
CA ASN A 188 3.91 -22.71 12.73
C ASN A 188 3.85 -21.59 13.76
N GLU A 189 3.71 -20.34 13.32
CA GLU A 189 3.65 -19.19 14.22
C GLU A 189 2.39 -19.19 15.07
N ILE A 190 1.23 -19.51 14.48
CA ILE A 190 -0.06 -19.65 15.21
C ILE A 190 0.01 -20.76 16.25
N ILE A 191 0.53 -21.95 15.89
CA ILE A 191 0.70 -23.08 16.82
C ILE A 191 1.57 -22.67 18.01
N LYS A 192 2.67 -21.93 17.77
CA LYS A 192 3.53 -21.41 18.85
C LYS A 192 2.75 -20.46 19.77
N VAL A 193 1.90 -19.58 19.23
CA VAL A 193 1.04 -18.69 20.04
C VAL A 193 0.04 -19.51 20.84
N CYS A 194 -0.69 -20.43 20.21
CA CYS A 194 -1.67 -21.30 20.86
C CYS A 194 -1.08 -22.06 22.05
N ARG A 195 0.14 -22.61 21.90
CA ARG A 195 0.88 -23.25 23.01
C ARG A 195 1.23 -22.27 24.12
N THR A 196 1.56 -21.03 23.78
CA THR A 196 1.95 -19.99 24.74
C THR A 196 0.75 -19.52 25.55
N VAL A 197 -0.41 -19.31 24.91
CA VAL A 197 -1.65 -18.85 25.57
C VAL A 197 -2.45 -19.97 26.24
N GLY A 198 -1.97 -21.22 26.18
CA GLY A 198 -2.64 -22.37 26.80
C GLY A 198 -3.94 -22.77 26.09
N ALA A 199 -4.00 -22.64 24.76
CA ALA A 199 -5.13 -23.09 23.97
C ALA A 199 -5.33 -24.62 24.08
N SER A 200 -6.54 -25.09 23.74
CA SER A 200 -6.90 -26.50 23.89
C SER A 200 -5.99 -27.41 23.06
N ALA A 201 -5.71 -28.61 23.58
CA ALA A 201 -4.95 -29.63 22.87
C ALA A 201 -5.63 -30.04 21.55
N GLU A 202 -6.97 -30.01 21.53
CA GLU A 202 -7.78 -30.24 20.32
C GLU A 202 -7.44 -29.24 19.22
N LEU A 203 -7.47 -27.92 19.50
CA LEU A 203 -7.13 -26.89 18.53
C LEU A 203 -5.69 -27.01 18.03
N ILE A 204 -4.73 -27.31 18.92
CA ILE A 204 -3.32 -27.49 18.52
C ILE A 204 -3.19 -28.68 17.57
N ASN A 205 -3.91 -29.78 17.82
CA ASN A 205 -3.91 -30.94 16.94
C ASN A 205 -4.59 -30.65 15.58
N GLU A 206 -5.67 -29.87 15.57
CA GLU A 206 -6.32 -29.40 14.35
C GLU A 206 -5.37 -28.55 13.49
N LEU A 207 -4.62 -27.62 14.11
CA LEU A 207 -3.65 -26.78 13.42
C LEU A 207 -2.45 -27.59 12.87
N GLU A 208 -1.95 -28.57 13.62
CA GLU A 208 -0.89 -29.47 13.15
C GLU A 208 -1.37 -30.36 12.00
N ALA A 209 -2.65 -30.77 12.01
CA ALA A 209 -3.26 -31.50 10.90
C ALA A 209 -3.44 -30.59 9.67
N ALA A 210 -3.96 -29.37 9.86
CA ALA A 210 -4.14 -28.36 8.81
C ALA A 210 -2.82 -28.04 8.09
N LYS A 211 -1.73 -27.90 8.85
CA LYS A 211 -0.39 -27.66 8.31
C LYS A 211 0.06 -28.74 7.31
N ARG A 212 -0.30 -30.01 7.53
CA ARG A 212 0.13 -31.15 6.67
C ARG A 212 -0.64 -31.24 5.35
N GLU A 213 -1.75 -30.53 5.21
CA GLU A 213 -2.51 -30.50 3.97
C GLU A 213 -1.73 -29.77 2.87
N ILE A 214 -1.91 -30.21 1.62
CA ILE A 214 -1.22 -29.61 0.47
C ILE A 214 -1.87 -28.28 0.08
N SER A 215 -3.21 -28.25 0.03
CA SER A 215 -3.98 -27.06 -0.35
C SER A 215 -4.37 -26.21 0.85
N PHE A 216 -4.38 -24.89 0.68
CA PHE A 216 -4.83 -23.95 1.71
C PHE A 216 -6.30 -24.21 2.11
N SER A 217 -7.20 -24.46 1.16
CA SER A 217 -8.62 -24.77 1.44
C SER A 217 -8.81 -25.93 2.40
N LYS A 218 -8.19 -27.09 2.11
CA LYS A 218 -8.24 -28.26 3.02
C LYS A 218 -7.63 -27.97 4.38
N SER A 219 -6.64 -27.09 4.44
CA SER A 219 -6.03 -26.69 5.72
C SER A 219 -7.06 -25.97 6.59
N ILE A 220 -7.83 -25.05 6.00
CA ILE A 220 -8.88 -24.30 6.70
C ILE A 220 -10.01 -25.22 7.20
N GLU A 221 -10.47 -26.17 6.38
CA GLU A 221 -11.53 -27.12 6.74
C GLU A 221 -11.18 -28.01 7.96
N LYS A 222 -9.88 -28.20 8.25
CA LYS A 222 -9.42 -28.96 9.42
C LYS A 222 -9.55 -28.22 10.74
N ILE A 223 -9.70 -26.88 10.71
CA ILE A 223 -9.75 -26.03 11.91
C ILE A 223 -11.23 -25.80 12.25
N LYS A 224 -11.74 -26.51 13.25
CA LYS A 224 -13.15 -26.45 13.67
C LYS A 224 -13.34 -25.67 14.96
N ALA A 225 -12.38 -25.77 15.87
CA ALA A 225 -12.46 -25.15 17.19
C ALA A 225 -12.32 -23.61 17.18
N GLY A 226 -11.95 -23.02 16.03
CA GLY A 226 -11.70 -21.59 15.88
C GLY A 226 -10.34 -21.16 16.48
N LEU A 227 -9.86 -19.98 16.11
CA LEU A 227 -8.62 -19.42 16.69
C LEU A 227 -8.92 -18.76 18.05
N PRO A 228 -7.92 -18.64 18.96
CA PRO A 228 -8.07 -17.89 20.19
C PRO A 228 -8.46 -16.43 19.93
N GLU A 229 -9.25 -15.82 20.81
CA GLU A 229 -9.80 -14.45 20.66
C GLU A 229 -8.75 -13.40 20.28
N GLY A 230 -7.57 -13.46 20.90
CA GLY A 230 -6.48 -12.52 20.61
C GLY A 230 -5.94 -12.58 19.18
N LEU A 231 -6.19 -13.67 18.44
CA LEU A 231 -5.81 -13.83 17.03
C LEU A 231 -6.94 -13.51 16.06
N LEU A 232 -8.17 -13.28 16.52
CA LEU A 232 -9.29 -12.87 15.69
C LEU A 232 -9.18 -11.39 15.33
N ILE A 233 -9.63 -11.00 14.14
CA ILE A 233 -9.74 -9.59 13.72
C ILE A 233 -11.22 -9.25 13.69
N ASP A 234 -11.67 -8.36 14.57
CA ASP A 234 -13.09 -8.03 14.75
C ASP A 234 -13.98 -9.28 14.89
N GLY A 235 -13.52 -10.28 15.66
CA GLY A 235 -14.21 -11.55 15.86
C GLY A 235 -14.15 -12.55 14.69
N HIS A 236 -13.47 -12.19 13.58
CA HIS A 236 -13.35 -13.06 12.41
C HIS A 236 -12.01 -13.79 12.38
N ASN A 237 -12.01 -15.02 11.83
CA ASN A 237 -10.80 -15.78 11.61
C ASN A 237 -10.03 -15.23 10.38
N PRO A 238 -8.84 -14.64 10.56
CA PRO A 238 -8.08 -14.06 9.46
C PRO A 238 -7.61 -15.08 8.43
N LEU A 239 -7.41 -16.35 8.81
CA LEU A 239 -7.04 -17.40 7.85
C LEU A 239 -8.18 -17.69 6.86
N ASN A 240 -9.44 -17.63 7.32
CA ASN A 240 -10.60 -17.79 6.44
C ASN A 240 -10.73 -16.58 5.51
N ALA A 241 -10.52 -15.37 6.02
CA ALA A 241 -10.56 -14.16 5.20
C ALA A 241 -9.50 -14.20 4.08
N LEU A 242 -8.26 -14.55 4.41
CA LEU A 242 -7.18 -14.71 3.44
C LEU A 242 -7.49 -15.83 2.44
N HIS A 243 -8.00 -16.97 2.91
CA HIS A 243 -8.34 -18.10 2.04
C HIS A 243 -9.44 -17.75 1.05
N ASN A 244 -10.51 -17.12 1.53
CA ASN A 244 -11.64 -16.72 0.69
C ASN A 244 -11.20 -15.74 -0.39
N ALA A 245 -10.43 -14.70 -0.02
CA ALA A 245 -9.92 -13.72 -0.97
C ALA A 245 -9.04 -14.40 -2.04
N LEU A 246 -8.03 -15.17 -1.60
CA LEU A 246 -7.03 -15.75 -2.50
C LEU A 246 -7.52 -16.93 -3.35
N SER A 247 -8.69 -17.49 -3.03
CA SER A 247 -9.28 -18.60 -3.79
C SER A 247 -10.07 -18.13 -5.00
N VAL A 248 -10.43 -16.85 -5.08
CA VAL A 248 -11.09 -16.29 -6.26
C VAL A 248 -10.10 -16.22 -7.43
N GLY A 249 -10.58 -16.53 -8.63
CA GLY A 249 -9.77 -16.51 -9.84
C GLY A 249 -9.73 -15.10 -10.42
N LEU A 250 -8.52 -14.58 -10.68
CA LEU A 250 -8.27 -13.26 -11.26
C LEU A 250 -8.78 -13.08 -12.71
N HIS A 251 -9.37 -14.11 -13.31
CA HIS A 251 -9.59 -14.17 -14.75
C HIS A 251 -10.71 -13.25 -15.26
N ASN A 252 -11.60 -12.78 -14.38
CA ASN A 252 -12.78 -11.98 -14.75
C ASN A 252 -13.00 -10.74 -13.86
N GLU A 253 -12.06 -10.40 -12.99
CA GLU A 253 -12.17 -9.24 -12.10
C GLU A 253 -11.55 -8.00 -12.75
N ALA A 254 -12.09 -6.82 -12.44
CA ALA A 254 -11.48 -5.56 -12.85
C ALA A 254 -10.20 -5.32 -12.05
N ASP A 255 -9.24 -4.60 -12.62
CA ASP A 255 -7.96 -4.33 -11.95
C ASP A 255 -8.17 -3.55 -10.64
N GLU A 256 -9.16 -2.66 -10.60
CA GLU A 256 -9.56 -1.90 -9.41
C GLU A 256 -10.10 -2.79 -8.28
N ASP A 257 -10.83 -3.86 -8.62
CA ASP A 257 -11.34 -4.83 -7.65
C ASP A 257 -10.16 -5.65 -7.10
N CYS A 258 -9.29 -6.15 -7.98
CA CYS A 258 -8.06 -6.85 -7.57
C CYS A 258 -7.15 -5.97 -6.71
N LEU A 259 -7.09 -4.66 -6.98
CA LEU A 259 -6.32 -3.70 -6.18
C LEU A 259 -6.90 -3.58 -4.77
N SER A 260 -8.22 -3.48 -4.66
CA SER A 260 -8.93 -3.41 -3.38
C SER A 260 -8.73 -4.68 -2.57
N ASP A 261 -8.82 -5.85 -3.21
CA ASP A 261 -8.58 -7.14 -2.57
C ASP A 261 -7.11 -7.32 -2.18
N ALA A 262 -6.17 -6.89 -3.01
CA ALA A 262 -4.74 -6.91 -2.67
C ALA A 262 -4.44 -6.06 -1.43
N GLN A 263 -5.05 -4.88 -1.32
CA GLN A 263 -4.97 -4.01 -0.15
C GLN A 263 -5.51 -4.74 1.10
N ALA A 264 -6.70 -5.35 0.98
CA ALA A 264 -7.33 -6.09 2.08
C ALA A 264 -6.47 -7.26 2.54
N VAL A 265 -5.96 -8.07 1.61
CA VAL A 265 -5.04 -9.20 1.90
C VAL A 265 -3.81 -8.71 2.66
N ARG A 266 -3.16 -7.63 2.20
CA ARG A 266 -1.98 -7.06 2.87
C ARG A 266 -2.31 -6.63 4.30
N LEU A 267 -3.42 -5.94 4.51
CA LEU A 267 -3.82 -5.43 5.83
C LEU A 267 -4.11 -6.57 6.80
N VAL A 268 -4.93 -7.54 6.39
CA VAL A 268 -5.27 -8.71 7.22
C VAL A 268 -4.02 -9.52 7.58
N LEU A 269 -3.12 -9.72 6.61
CA LEU A 269 -1.88 -10.47 6.83
C LEU A 269 -0.94 -9.72 7.78
N GLY A 270 -0.78 -8.40 7.62
CA GLY A 270 0.00 -7.57 8.53
C GLY A 270 -0.52 -7.61 9.97
N GLU A 271 -1.83 -7.39 10.13
CA GLU A 271 -2.50 -7.40 11.42
C GLU A 271 -2.39 -8.75 12.12
N LEU A 272 -2.59 -9.87 11.39
CA LEU A 272 -2.41 -11.22 11.95
C LEU A 272 -0.98 -11.42 12.50
N VAL A 273 0.03 -10.99 11.75
CA VAL A 273 1.44 -11.12 12.17
C VAL A 273 1.74 -10.25 13.40
N ASP A 274 1.17 -9.06 13.46
CA ASP A 274 1.34 -8.17 14.61
C ASP A 274 0.65 -8.72 15.87
N ARG A 275 -0.57 -9.27 15.75
CA ARG A 275 -1.26 -9.97 16.85
C ARG A 275 -0.52 -11.20 17.36
N ILE A 276 0.03 -12.00 16.45
CA ILE A 276 0.90 -13.15 16.79
C ILE A 276 2.08 -12.70 17.66
N ALA A 277 2.73 -11.59 17.28
CA ALA A 277 3.87 -11.08 18.03
C ALA A 277 3.48 -10.47 19.37
N LEU A 278 2.38 -9.72 19.42
CA LEU A 278 1.85 -9.13 20.65
C LEU A 278 1.55 -10.21 21.70
N LEU A 279 0.78 -11.23 21.33
CA LEU A 279 0.42 -12.33 22.25
C LEU A 279 1.64 -13.11 22.75
N LYS A 280 2.70 -13.24 21.94
CA LYS A 280 3.96 -13.85 22.38
C LYS A 280 4.69 -12.99 23.41
N GLN A 281 4.67 -11.67 23.24
CA GLN A 281 5.37 -10.75 24.13
C GLN A 281 4.63 -10.60 25.46
N GLU A 282 3.33 -10.30 25.43
CA GLU A 282 2.51 -10.08 26.62
C GLU A 282 2.54 -11.27 27.58
N ASN A 283 2.45 -12.49 27.04
CA ASN A 283 2.46 -13.70 27.86
C ASN A 283 3.82 -13.93 28.55
N ARG A 284 4.94 -13.60 27.88
CA ARG A 284 6.29 -13.67 28.48
C ARG A 284 6.44 -12.67 29.62
N GLU A 285 6.03 -11.42 29.40
CA GLU A 285 6.12 -10.36 30.41
C GLU A 285 5.24 -10.66 31.63
N LEU A 286 3.99 -11.07 31.40
CA LEU A 286 3.05 -11.44 32.46
C LEU A 286 3.54 -12.65 33.25
N THR A 287 4.01 -13.71 32.58
CA THR A 287 4.54 -14.90 33.23
C THR A 287 5.72 -14.55 34.14
N ASN A 288 6.65 -13.72 33.66
CA ASN A 288 7.79 -13.25 34.45
C ASN A 288 7.35 -12.42 35.68
N ALA A 289 6.37 -11.53 35.49
CA ALA A 289 5.84 -10.70 36.58
C ALA A 289 5.14 -11.56 37.65
N VAL A 290 4.28 -12.49 37.24
CA VAL A 290 3.57 -13.40 38.14
C VAL A 290 4.54 -14.29 38.91
N GLN A 291 5.52 -14.90 38.23
CA GLN A 291 6.55 -15.71 38.89
C GLN A 291 7.34 -14.91 39.92
N ARG A 292 7.71 -13.65 39.61
CA ARG A 292 8.39 -12.76 40.53
C ARG A 292 7.53 -12.42 41.77
N LEU A 293 6.23 -12.22 41.60
CA LEU A 293 5.31 -11.98 42.70
C LEU A 293 5.10 -13.22 43.58
N LEU A 294 4.99 -14.41 42.98
CA LEU A 294 4.87 -15.67 43.71
C LEU A 294 6.16 -16.03 44.48
N ALA A 295 7.33 -15.71 43.90
CA ALA A 295 8.63 -15.96 44.54
C ALA A 295 8.88 -15.06 45.78
N LYS A 296 8.20 -13.92 45.91
CA LYS A 296 8.26 -13.05 47.09
C LYS A 296 7.54 -13.62 48.32
N LYS A 297 6.79 -14.71 48.19
CA LYS A 297 6.01 -15.32 49.28
C LYS A 297 6.82 -16.28 50.17
N LYS A 298 8.12 -16.03 50.34
CA LYS A 298 9.01 -16.73 51.29
C LYS A 298 9.51 -15.78 52.34
#